data_AF-A0A7C4ERR0-F1
#
_entry.id   AF-A0A7C4ERR0-F1
#
_cell.length_a   1.000
_cell.length_b   1.000
_cell.length_c   1.000
_cell.angle_alpha   90.00
_cell.angle_beta   90.00
_cell.angle_gamma   90.00
#
_symmetry.space_group_name_H-M   'P 1'
#
loop_
_entity.id
_entity.type
_entity.pdbx_description
1 polymer ?
#
loop_
_entity_poly.entity_id
_entity_poly.type
_entity_poly.pdbx_seq_one_letter_code
_entity_poly.pdbx_strand_id
1 'polypeptide(L)'
;MHNRINPLISFGITGMFIFGSIFAGQIIQAFWGTRDIWWTPDDKKLPFEKTKNSFVLFISNKPLEQHLDEGTLFALDNSSTQYRIVAKDVTARLNNWNEVKDTMLSSALFSAFCTGASFTCLIIGLAEMRRHNKKSL
;
A
#
# COMPACT_ATOMS: atom_id res chain seq x y z
N MET A 1 -11.43 44.62 -25.27
CA MET A 1 -12.20 43.52 -24.65
C MET A 1 -11.25 42.75 -23.73
N HIS A 2 -11.37 42.91 -22.42
CA HIS A 2 -10.48 42.23 -21.47
C HIS A 2 -11.10 40.86 -21.17
N ASN A 3 -10.52 39.79 -21.71
CA ASN A 3 -10.94 38.43 -21.41
C ASN A 3 -10.66 38.15 -19.94
N ARG A 4 -11.64 38.39 -19.06
CA ARG A 4 -11.58 37.97 -17.67
C ARG A 4 -11.64 36.45 -17.66
N ILE A 5 -10.47 35.81 -17.66
CA ILE A 5 -10.35 34.37 -17.50
C ILE A 5 -11.13 33.99 -16.25
N ASN A 6 -12.05 33.04 -16.38
CA ASN A 6 -12.88 32.58 -15.28
C ASN A 6 -11.94 32.04 -14.18
N PRO A 7 -11.99 32.57 -12.94
CA PRO A 7 -11.09 32.17 -11.87
C PRO A 7 -11.13 30.66 -11.60
N LEU A 8 -12.27 30.00 -11.82
CA LEU A 8 -12.40 28.53 -11.74
C LEU A 8 -11.50 27.79 -12.74
N ILE A 9 -11.36 28.33 -13.96
CA ILE A 9 -10.49 27.76 -15.00
C ILE A 9 -9.02 27.92 -14.61
N SER A 10 -8.63 29.08 -14.09
CA SER A 10 -7.26 29.31 -13.60
C SER A 10 -6.89 28.38 -12.44
N PHE A 11 -7.82 28.19 -11.48
CA PHE A 11 -7.62 27.22 -10.40
C PHE A 11 -7.52 25.78 -10.91
N GLY A 12 -8.38 25.40 -11.86
CA GLY A 12 -8.36 24.06 -12.47
C GLY A 12 -7.04 23.77 -13.19
N ILE A 13 -6.56 24.70 -14.02
CA ILE A 13 -5.29 24.56 -14.75
C ILE A 13 -4.11 24.49 -13.78
N THR A 14 -4.06 25.38 -12.79
CA THR A 14 -2.98 25.39 -11.79
C THR A 14 -2.94 24.09 -11.00
N GLY A 15 -4.12 23.62 -10.54
CA GLY A 15 -4.25 22.35 -9.83
C GLY A 15 -3.82 21.15 -10.68
N MET A 16 -4.22 21.11 -11.96
CA MET A 16 -3.82 20.04 -12.89
C MET A 16 -2.30 19.93 -13.02
N PHE A 17 -1.59 21.05 -13.18
CA PHE A 17 -0.13 21.00 -13.32
C PHE A 17 0.56 20.59 -12.02
N ILE A 18 0.10 21.07 -10.87
CA ILE A 18 0.70 20.72 -9.57
C ILE A 18 0.41 19.25 -9.24
N PHE A 19 -0.86 18.88 -9.12
CA PHE A 19 -1.25 17.54 -8.68
C PHE A 19 -1.02 16.49 -9.76
N GLY A 20 -1.18 16.84 -11.04
CA GLY A 20 -0.92 15.94 -12.16
C GLY A 20 0.56 15.56 -12.29
N SER A 21 1.48 16.51 -12.06
CA SER A 21 2.92 16.21 -12.09
C SER A 21 3.34 15.30 -10.93
N ILE A 22 2.81 15.53 -9.73
CA ILE A 22 3.06 14.68 -8.56
C ILE A 22 2.54 13.26 -8.82
N PHE A 23 1.30 13.14 -9.31
CA PHE A 23 0.69 11.86 -9.66
C PHE A 23 1.49 11.10 -10.72
N ALA A 24 1.90 11.78 -11.79
CA ALA A 24 2.72 11.17 -12.84
C ALA A 24 4.05 10.66 -12.30
N GLY A 25 4.72 11.43 -11.44
CA GLY A 25 5.96 11.01 -10.78
C GLY A 25 5.78 9.76 -9.92
N GLN A 26 4.71 9.70 -9.13
CA GLN A 26 4.40 8.54 -8.28
C GLN A 26 4.11 7.27 -9.11
N ILE A 27 3.36 7.38 -10.21
CA ILE A 27 3.10 6.26 -11.13
C ILE A 27 4.40 5.76 -11.76
N ILE A 28 5.24 6.67 -12.27
CA ILE A 28 6.52 6.31 -12.88
C ILE A 28 7.40 5.56 -11.87
N GLN A 29 7.50 6.08 -10.64
CA GLN A 29 8.28 5.44 -9.59
C GLN A 29 7.72 4.07 -9.18
N ALA A 30 6.40 3.91 -9.13
CA ALA A 30 5.76 2.63 -8.77
C ALA A 30 6.02 1.53 -9.82
N PHE A 31 6.02 1.86 -11.11
CA PHE A 31 6.19 0.88 -12.19
C PHE A 31 7.66 0.68 -12.62
N TRP A 32 8.48 1.73 -12.61
CA TRP A 32 9.85 1.71 -13.12
C TRP A 32 10.93 2.00 -12.07
N GLY A 33 10.56 2.19 -10.81
CA GLY A 33 11.52 2.34 -9.72
C GLY A 33 12.33 1.06 -9.46
N THR A 34 13.57 1.22 -9.04
CA THR A 34 14.43 0.11 -8.60
C THR A 34 13.81 -0.56 -7.38
N ARG A 35 13.59 -1.87 -7.43
CA ARG A 35 12.97 -2.62 -6.32
C ARG A 35 13.95 -2.92 -5.19
N ASP A 36 15.24 -2.98 -5.50
CA ASP A 36 16.24 -3.48 -4.56
C ASP A 36 16.58 -2.51 -3.42
N ILE A 37 16.29 -1.21 -3.60
CA ILE A 37 16.53 -0.19 -2.57
C ILE A 37 15.60 -0.30 -1.35
N TRP A 38 14.57 -1.14 -1.43
CA TRP A 38 13.57 -1.32 -0.37
C TRP A 38 13.81 -2.56 0.50
N TRP A 39 14.83 -3.37 0.21
CA TRP A 39 15.23 -4.48 1.07
C TRP A 39 15.99 -3.98 2.31
N THR A 40 15.88 -4.75 3.39
CA THR A 40 16.69 -4.50 4.60
C THR A 40 18.17 -4.55 4.24
N PRO A 41 18.96 -3.52 4.61
CA PRO A 41 20.40 -3.52 4.40
C PRO A 41 21.08 -4.75 5.01
N ASP A 42 22.15 -5.23 4.38
CA ASP A 42 22.84 -6.46 4.80
C ASP A 42 23.40 -6.39 6.23
N ASP A 43 23.80 -5.20 6.67
CA ASP A 43 24.30 -4.91 8.02
C ASP A 43 23.19 -4.89 9.09
N LYS A 44 21.91 -4.93 8.69
CA LYS A 44 20.73 -4.88 9.56
C LYS A 44 19.86 -6.13 9.48
N LYS A 45 20.43 -7.27 9.06
CA LYS A 45 19.72 -8.56 9.05
C LYS A 45 19.14 -8.85 10.43
N LEU A 46 17.87 -9.21 10.44
CA LEU A 46 17.16 -9.56 11.66
C LEU A 46 17.37 -11.05 11.97
N PRO A 47 17.53 -11.41 13.26
CA PRO A 47 17.47 -12.80 13.66
C PRO A 47 16.07 -13.36 13.39
N PHE A 48 15.97 -14.65 13.11
CA PHE A 48 14.77 -15.27 12.55
C PHE A 48 13.56 -15.16 13.50
N GLU A 49 13.80 -15.16 14.81
CA GLU A 49 12.75 -15.02 15.82
C GLU A 49 12.03 -13.66 15.73
N LYS A 50 12.70 -12.65 15.17
CA LYS A 50 12.14 -11.31 14.94
C LYS A 50 11.42 -11.19 13.60
N THR A 51 11.52 -12.17 12.70
CA THR A 51 10.89 -12.12 11.38
C THR A 51 9.49 -12.73 11.35
N LYS A 52 9.01 -13.40 12.42
CA LYS A 52 7.69 -14.08 12.46
C LYS A 52 6.51 -13.21 12.03
N ASN A 53 6.56 -11.91 12.33
CA ASN A 53 5.51 -10.96 11.96
C ASN A 53 5.54 -10.57 10.48
N SER A 54 6.60 -10.89 9.74
CA SER A 54 6.79 -10.55 8.33
C SER A 54 6.78 -11.80 7.44
N PHE A 55 7.48 -12.86 7.85
CA PHE A 55 7.43 -14.15 7.18
C PHE A 55 7.79 -15.30 8.12
N VAL A 56 7.32 -16.49 7.79
CA VAL A 56 7.65 -17.75 8.48
C VAL A 56 8.08 -18.76 7.43
N LEU A 57 9.27 -19.33 7.58
CA LEU A 57 9.80 -20.40 6.73
C LEU A 57 9.44 -21.76 7.35
N PHE A 58 9.06 -22.70 6.50
CA PHE A 58 8.71 -24.06 6.87
C PHE A 58 9.60 -25.05 6.13
N ILE A 59 9.98 -26.11 6.82
CA ILE A 59 10.62 -27.30 6.25
C ILE A 59 9.68 -28.46 6.56
N SER A 60 9.25 -29.19 5.54
CA SER A 60 8.34 -30.35 5.71
C SER A 60 7.09 -30.00 6.55
N ASN A 61 6.51 -28.82 6.31
CA ASN A 61 5.33 -28.29 6.99
C ASN A 61 5.51 -27.92 8.48
N LYS A 62 6.75 -27.82 8.96
CA LYS A 62 7.09 -27.39 10.33
C LYS A 62 7.94 -26.10 10.30
N PRO A 63 7.69 -25.12 11.19
CA PRO A 63 8.44 -23.86 11.21
C PRO A 63 9.94 -24.08 11.44
N LEU A 64 10.79 -23.31 10.76
CA LEU A 64 12.25 -23.40 10.89
C LEU A 64 12.73 -23.19 12.34
N GLU A 65 12.11 -22.28 13.08
CA GLU A 65 12.42 -22.01 14.50
C GLU A 65 12.27 -23.27 15.34
N GLN A 66 11.19 -24.01 15.12
CA GLN A 66 10.94 -25.24 15.84
C GLN A 66 11.96 -26.33 15.46
N HIS A 67 12.46 -26.33 14.23
CA HIS A 67 13.57 -27.20 13.85
C HIS A 67 14.89 -26.82 14.53
N LEU A 68 15.16 -25.52 14.68
CA LEU A 68 16.33 -24.99 15.37
C LEU A 68 16.29 -25.30 16.87
N ASP A 69 15.15 -25.04 17.51
CA ASP A 69 14.94 -25.25 18.95
C ASP A 69 15.07 -26.72 19.35
N GLU A 70 14.51 -27.62 18.53
CA GLU A 70 14.54 -29.07 18.79
C GLU A 70 15.81 -29.74 18.25
N GLY A 71 16.71 -29.01 17.59
CA GLY A 71 17.90 -29.58 16.94
C GLY A 71 17.58 -30.56 15.81
N THR A 72 16.38 -30.49 15.23
CA THR A 72 15.85 -31.40 14.20
C THR A 72 16.06 -30.86 12.79
N LEU A 73 17.18 -30.16 12.56
CA LEU A 73 17.54 -29.58 11.25
C LEU A 73 18.06 -30.65 10.26
N PHE A 74 17.52 -31.86 10.39
CA PHE A 74 17.65 -33.00 9.51
C PHE A 74 16.23 -33.40 9.16
N ALA A 75 15.86 -33.35 7.88
CA ALA A 75 14.52 -33.77 7.48
C ALA A 75 14.42 -35.29 7.62
N LEU A 76 13.46 -35.73 8.43
CA LEU A 76 13.12 -37.13 8.62
C LEU A 76 11.87 -37.44 7.81
N ASP A 77 11.88 -38.52 7.04
CA ASP A 77 10.68 -38.97 6.33
C ASP A 77 9.68 -39.60 7.32
N ASN A 78 8.52 -40.02 6.82
CA ASN A 78 7.49 -40.68 7.65
C ASN A 78 7.98 -41.99 8.29
N SER A 79 9.15 -42.49 7.92
CA SER A 79 9.81 -43.69 8.45
C SER A 79 11.01 -43.36 9.33
N SER A 80 11.17 -42.10 9.76
CA SER A 80 12.29 -41.61 10.58
C SER A 80 13.66 -41.73 9.90
N THR A 81 13.69 -41.79 8.57
CA THR A 81 14.94 -41.84 7.79
C THR A 81 15.35 -40.42 7.43
N GLN A 82 16.61 -40.08 7.67
CA GLN A 82 17.16 -38.80 7.26
C GLN A 82 17.21 -38.69 5.73
N TYR A 83 16.57 -37.67 5.18
CA TYR A 83 16.60 -37.37 3.76
C TYR A 83 17.08 -35.95 3.49
N ARG A 84 17.55 -35.74 2.26
CA ARG A 84 18.00 -34.44 1.79
C ARG A 84 16.80 -33.53 1.60
N ILE A 85 16.77 -32.41 2.32
CA ILE A 85 15.82 -31.31 2.07
C ILE A 85 15.99 -30.85 0.62
N VAL A 86 14.89 -30.89 -0.14
CA VAL A 86 14.84 -30.35 -1.49
C VAL A 86 13.88 -29.16 -1.54
N ALA A 87 13.93 -28.36 -2.61
CA ALA A 87 13.19 -27.11 -2.71
C ALA A 87 11.66 -27.27 -2.50
N LYS A 88 11.08 -28.42 -2.85
CA LYS A 88 9.65 -28.73 -2.63
C LYS A 88 9.27 -28.85 -1.15
N ASP A 89 10.22 -29.11 -0.26
CA ASP A 89 9.98 -29.28 1.17
C ASP A 89 10.05 -27.93 1.90
N VAL A 90 10.56 -26.89 1.23
CA VAL A 90 10.72 -25.55 1.78
C VAL A 90 9.58 -24.68 1.29
N THR A 91 8.77 -24.19 2.23
CA THR A 91 7.70 -23.23 1.93
C THR A 91 7.83 -22.01 2.81
N ALA A 92 7.32 -20.88 2.34
CA ALA A 92 7.30 -19.64 3.12
C ALA A 92 5.87 -19.12 3.20
N ARG A 93 5.46 -18.74 4.41
CA ARG A 93 4.26 -17.94 4.65
C ARG A 93 4.67 -16.49 4.79
N LEU A 94 4.13 -15.63 3.95
CA LEU A 94 4.35 -14.18 4.01
C LEU A 94 3.20 -13.52 4.75
N ASN A 95 3.49 -12.46 5.52
CA ASN A 95 2.46 -11.62 6.09
C ASN A 95 2.07 -10.51 5.11
N ASN A 96 0.89 -10.65 4.51
CA ASN A 96 0.38 -9.70 3.52
C ASN A 96 -0.42 -8.54 4.15
N TRP A 97 -0.30 -8.33 5.48
CA TRP A 97 -1.01 -7.23 6.16
C TRP A 97 -0.73 -5.86 5.54
N ASN A 98 0.51 -5.61 5.08
CA ASN A 98 0.84 -4.36 4.41
C ASN A 98 0.07 -4.18 3.09
N GLU A 99 -0.06 -5.22 2.27
CA GLU A 99 -0.85 -5.16 1.02
C GLU A 99 -2.34 -4.92 1.30
N VAL A 100 -2.89 -5.59 2.32
CA VAL A 100 -4.27 -5.39 2.76
C VAL A 100 -4.47 -3.96 3.27
N LYS A 101 -3.53 -3.47 4.08
CA LYS A 101 -3.54 -2.10 4.60
C LYS A 101 -3.47 -1.06 3.48
N ASP A 102 -2.62 -1.25 2.49
CA ASP A 102 -2.49 -0.35 1.35
C ASP A 102 -3.77 -0.31 0.51
N THR A 103 -4.43 -1.46 0.34
CA THR A 103 -5.73 -1.56 -0.32
C THR A 103 -6.81 -0.81 0.46
N MET A 104 -6.86 -0.99 1.78
CA MET A 104 -7.80 -0.28 2.66
C MET A 104 -7.55 1.23 2.64
N LEU A 105 -6.29 1.67 2.70
CA LEU A 105 -5.93 3.08 2.68
C LEU A 105 -6.26 3.73 1.34
N SER A 106 -6.04 3.02 0.23
CA SER A 106 -6.41 3.50 -1.11
C SER A 106 -7.93 3.68 -1.24
N SER A 107 -8.71 2.72 -0.74
CA SER A 107 -10.17 2.81 -0.70
C SER A 107 -10.65 3.97 0.18
N ALA A 108 -10.01 4.17 1.35
CA ALA A 108 -10.32 5.28 2.24
C ALA A 108 -9.99 6.64 1.61
N LEU A 109 -8.85 6.77 0.91
CA LEU A 109 -8.47 7.98 0.18
C LEU A 109 -9.47 8.32 -0.92
N PHE A 110 -9.88 7.32 -1.71
CA PHE A 110 -10.90 7.51 -2.75
C PHE A 110 -12.24 7.94 -2.14
N SER A 111 -12.66 7.28 -1.06
CA SER A 111 -13.89 7.63 -0.34
C SER A 111 -13.82 9.04 0.26
N ALA A 112 -12.68 9.43 0.82
CA ALA A 112 -12.45 10.77 1.37
C ALA A 112 -12.48 11.84 0.28
N PHE A 113 -11.90 11.57 -0.89
CA PHE A 113 -11.97 12.46 -2.05
C PHE A 113 -13.42 12.68 -2.50
N CYS A 114 -14.18 11.60 -2.71
CA CYS A 114 -15.59 11.68 -3.10
C CYS A 114 -16.44 12.40 -2.05
N THR A 115 -16.17 12.15 -0.76
CA THR A 115 -16.84 12.83 0.36
C THR A 115 -16.54 14.33 0.35
N GLY A 116 -15.27 14.71 0.17
CA GLY A 116 -14.84 16.11 0.08
C GLY A 116 -15.48 16.85 -1.10
N ALA A 117 -15.53 16.21 -2.28
CA ALA A 117 -16.20 16.75 -3.45
C ALA A 117 -17.71 16.95 -3.19
N SER A 118 -18.37 15.94 -2.63
CA SER A 118 -19.80 15.99 -2.30
C SER A 118 -20.10 17.10 -1.28
N PHE A 119 -19.27 17.23 -0.24
CA PHE A 119 -19.41 18.27 0.78
C PHE A 119 -19.21 19.68 0.19
N THR A 120 -18.24 19.83 -0.72
CA THR A 120 -18.00 21.10 -1.42
C THR A 120 -19.20 21.48 -2.29
N CYS A 121 -19.75 20.54 -3.06
CA CYS A 121 -20.97 20.76 -3.84
C CYS A 121 -22.15 21.15 -2.94
N LEU A 122 -22.31 20.51 -1.78
CA LEU A 122 -23.36 20.84 -0.81
C LEU A 122 -23.21 22.28 -0.30
N ILE A 123 -22.00 22.71 0.08
CA ILE A 123 -21.73 24.08 0.54
C ILE A 123 -22.07 25.08 -0.57
N ILE A 124 -21.62 24.83 -1.80
CA ILE A 124 -21.90 25.71 -2.94
C ILE A 124 -23.40 25.80 -3.19
N GLY A 125 -24.12 24.67 -3.23
CA GLY A 125 -25.57 24.65 -3.42
C GLY A 125 -26.33 25.40 -2.32
N LEU A 126 -25.93 25.26 -1.05
CA LEU A 126 -26.49 26.03 0.07
C LEU A 126 -26.22 27.54 -0.07
N ALA A 127 -25.02 27.92 -0.50
CA ALA A 127 -24.66 29.32 -0.71
C ALA A 127 -25.44 29.95 -1.87
N GLU A 128 -25.64 29.22 -2.96
CA GLU A 128 -26.43 29.67 -4.11
C GLU A 128 -27.91 29.79 -3.76
N MET A 129 -28.49 28.82 -3.06
CA MET A 129 -29.88 28.86 -2.62
C MET A 129 -30.17 30.10 -1.75
N ARG A 130 -29.28 30.41 -0.80
CA ARG A 130 -29.38 31.63 0.03
C ARG A 130 -29.26 32.91 -0.79
N ARG A 131 -28.42 32.94 -1.82
CA ARG A 131 -28.28 34.08 -2.73
C ARG A 131 -29.52 34.29 -3.60
N HIS A 132 -30.14 33.21 -4.07
CA HIS A 132 -31.33 33.27 -4.91
C HIS A 132 -32.55 33.79 -4.13
N ASN A 133 -32.76 33.29 -2.90
CA ASN A 133 -33.83 33.77 -2.02
C ASN A 133 -33.70 35.25 -1.62
N LYS A 134 -32.47 35.78 -1.56
CA LYS A 134 -32.23 37.19 -1.21
C LYS A 134 -32.44 38.16 -2.38
N LYS A 135 -32.56 37.66 -3.62
CA LYS A 135 -32.84 38.46 -4.82
C LYS A 135 -34.31 38.48 -5.22
N SER A 136 -35.14 37.59 -4.67
CA SER A 136 -36.59 37.54 -4.92
C SER A 136 -37.43 38.25 -3.86
N LEU A 137 -36.79 38.98 -2.94
CA LEU A 137 -37.34 39.85 -1.90
C LEU A 137 -36.85 41.27 -2.18
#